data_AF-A0A816WEM6-F1
#
_entry.id   AF-A0A816WEM6-F1
#
_cell.length_a   1.000
_cell.length_b   1.000
_cell.length_c   1.000
_cell.angle_alpha   90.00
_cell.angle_beta   90.00
_cell.angle_gamma   90.00
#
_symmetry.space_group_name_H-M   'P 1'
#
loop_
_entity.id
_entity.type
_entity.pdbx_description
1 polymer ?
#
loop_
_entity_poly.entity_id
_entity_poly.type
_entity_poly.pdbx_seq_one_letter_code
_entity_poly.pdbx_strand_id
1 'polypeptide(L)'
;MLKDIFNLKKSFDISFSNQGFYWYQGFSGNNSHPEFQASGAYVFRPLTQTAEPVSQTRTVTCIKALSVQTAVIVFNDWASQEISLYDEAQNVEVEWTIGPIPVNDNIGKEIIIRYDTDIQSQAKYYTDANGREVLERTRDYRPTWNYSS
;
A
#
# COMPACT_ATOMS: atom_id res chain seq x y z
N MET A 1 9.16 4.29 -10.67
CA MET A 1 7.92 4.54 -9.92
C MET A 1 6.82 4.68 -10.93
N LEU A 2 5.64 4.11 -10.66
CA LEU A 2 4.45 4.50 -11.40
C LEU A 2 4.21 6.00 -11.16
N LYS A 3 4.25 6.79 -12.22
CA LYS A 3 4.07 8.25 -12.16
C LYS A 3 2.71 8.67 -12.64
N ASP A 4 2.22 8.06 -13.71
CA ASP A 4 0.96 8.41 -14.34
C ASP A 4 0.31 7.15 -14.90
N ILE A 5 -1.02 7.12 -14.88
CA ILE A 5 -1.81 6.17 -15.65
C ILE A 5 -2.71 6.98 -16.59
N PHE A 6 -2.56 6.75 -17.89
CA PHE A 6 -3.37 7.41 -18.92
C PHE A 6 -4.31 6.42 -19.60
N ASN A 7 -5.61 6.71 -19.57
CA ASN A 7 -6.59 5.99 -20.37
C ASN A 7 -6.70 6.62 -21.77
N LEU A 8 -6.07 5.99 -22.76
CA LEU A 8 -6.02 6.47 -24.14
C LEU A 8 -7.39 6.64 -24.81
N LYS A 9 -8.39 5.83 -24.43
CA LYS A 9 -9.73 5.87 -25.05
C LYS A 9 -10.62 6.95 -24.43
N LYS A 10 -10.47 7.19 -23.13
CA LYS A 10 -11.29 8.15 -22.37
C LYS A 10 -10.64 9.52 -22.22
N SER A 11 -9.39 9.67 -22.66
CA SER A 11 -8.59 10.90 -22.49
C SER A 11 -8.60 11.38 -21.05
N PHE A 12 -8.33 10.46 -20.13
CA PHE A 12 -8.34 10.68 -18.69
C PHE A 12 -7.07 10.13 -18.06
N ASP A 13 -6.52 10.87 -17.11
CA ASP A 13 -5.30 10.53 -16.42
C ASP A 13 -5.39 10.71 -14.90
N ILE A 14 -4.55 9.96 -14.21
CA ILE A 14 -4.29 10.11 -12.79
C ILE A 14 -2.79 10.19 -12.62
N SER A 15 -2.33 11.23 -11.92
CA SER A 15 -0.95 11.38 -11.53
C SER A 15 -0.69 10.84 -10.12
N PHE A 16 0.47 10.24 -9.95
CA PHE A 16 0.97 9.68 -8.71
C PHE A 16 2.17 10.51 -8.27
N SER A 17 2.01 11.21 -7.14
CA SER A 17 3.16 11.88 -6.50
C SER A 17 4.10 10.86 -5.89
N ASN A 18 3.57 9.71 -5.47
CA ASN A 18 4.34 8.62 -4.94
C ASN A 18 3.64 7.25 -5.07
N GLN A 19 4.44 6.21 -5.29
CA GLN A 19 4.02 4.82 -5.22
C GLN A 19 5.19 3.95 -4.74
N GLY A 20 4.93 3.08 -3.76
CA GLY A 20 5.92 2.15 -3.25
C GLY A 20 5.50 1.42 -1.97
N PHE A 21 6.43 0.63 -1.45
CA PHE A 21 6.26 -0.09 -0.18
C PHE A 21 6.80 0.72 0.99
N TYR A 22 6.05 0.65 2.07
CA TYR A 22 6.38 1.26 3.36
C TYR A 22 6.13 0.26 4.47
N TRP A 23 6.57 0.57 5.67
CA TRP A 23 6.29 -0.25 6.84
C TRP A 23 6.07 0.60 8.07
N TYR A 24 5.21 0.10 8.95
CA TYR A 24 5.10 0.59 10.31
C TYR A 24 5.89 -0.31 11.25
N GLN A 25 6.60 0.30 12.20
CA GLN A 25 7.15 -0.41 13.33
C GLN A 25 6.01 -0.77 14.28
N GLY A 26 5.81 -2.06 14.57
CA GLY A 26 4.83 -2.49 15.56
C GLY A 26 5.25 -2.06 16.97
N PHE A 27 4.30 -1.59 17.78
CA PHE A 27 4.54 -1.22 19.17
C PHE A 27 4.90 -2.46 20.00
N SER A 28 6.10 -2.47 20.58
CA SER A 28 6.66 -3.60 21.36
C SER A 28 6.20 -3.55 22.82
N GLY A 29 4.89 -3.68 23.03
CA GLY A 29 4.27 -3.75 24.35
C GLY A 29 4.43 -5.13 25.01
N ASN A 30 4.13 -5.22 26.31
CA ASN A 30 4.14 -6.48 27.06
C ASN A 30 2.72 -7.01 27.38
N ASN A 31 1.67 -6.29 26.96
CA ASN A 31 0.27 -6.62 27.21
C ASN A 31 -0.13 -6.73 28.70
N SER A 32 0.65 -6.17 29.63
CA SER A 32 0.29 -6.23 31.06
C SER A 32 -0.89 -5.31 31.40
N HIS A 33 -1.01 -4.19 30.69
CA HIS A 33 -2.10 -3.22 30.79
C HIS A 33 -2.42 -2.62 29.41
N PRO A 34 -3.60 -2.00 29.21
CA PRO A 34 -4.02 -1.45 27.92
C PRO A 34 -3.02 -0.46 27.29
N GLU A 35 -2.35 0.37 28.11
CA GLU A 35 -1.31 1.30 27.66
C GLU A 35 -0.08 0.58 27.08
N PHE A 36 0.16 -0.67 27.50
CA PHE A 36 1.24 -1.54 27.04
C PHE A 36 0.78 -2.60 26.03
N GLN A 37 -0.40 -2.41 25.41
CA GLN A 37 -0.89 -3.26 24.33
C GLN A 37 0.13 -3.33 23.17
N ALA A 38 0.65 -4.51 22.88
CA ALA A 38 1.54 -4.71 21.74
C ALA A 38 0.77 -4.75 20.42
N SER A 39 1.45 -4.48 19.30
CA SER A 39 0.95 -4.92 18.00
C SER A 39 1.03 -6.46 17.90
N GLY A 40 0.15 -7.08 17.12
CA GLY A 40 0.13 -8.53 16.96
C GLY A 40 -0.95 -9.02 16.00
N ALA A 41 -1.30 -10.31 16.10
CA ALA A 41 -2.21 -10.97 15.15
C ALA A 41 -3.59 -10.30 15.01
N TYR A 42 -4.06 -9.58 16.03
CA TYR A 42 -5.38 -8.96 16.08
C TYR A 42 -5.35 -7.43 16.13
N VAL A 43 -4.33 -6.86 16.77
CA VAL A 43 -4.22 -5.43 17.02
C VAL A 43 -3.12 -4.87 16.16
N PHE A 44 -3.46 -3.93 15.29
CA PHE A 44 -2.51 -3.07 14.60
C PHE A 44 -2.27 -1.83 15.47
N ARG A 45 -1.11 -1.77 16.13
CA ARG A 45 -0.67 -0.61 16.93
C ARG A 45 0.73 -0.20 16.47
N PRO A 46 0.84 0.74 15.52
CA PRO A 46 2.14 1.21 15.10
C PRO A 46 2.76 2.07 16.21
N LEU A 47 4.10 2.02 16.35
CA LEU A 47 4.87 2.82 17.30
C LEU A 47 4.75 4.32 17.01
N THR A 48 4.70 4.69 15.73
CA THR A 48 4.48 6.05 15.25
C THR A 48 3.40 6.04 14.16
N GLN A 49 2.79 7.20 13.89
CA GLN A 49 1.78 7.33 12.82
C GLN A 49 2.40 7.50 11.42
N THR A 50 3.72 7.51 11.31
CA THR A 50 4.46 7.69 10.07
C THR A 50 5.06 6.38 9.61
N ALA A 51 4.71 5.94 8.40
CA ALA A 51 5.32 4.75 7.79
C ALA A 51 6.67 5.09 7.16
N GLU A 52 7.66 4.24 7.39
CA GLU A 52 9.00 4.35 6.83
C GLU A 52 9.10 3.65 5.47
N PRO A 53 9.84 4.17 4.50
CA PRO A 53 10.01 3.50 3.21
C PRO A 53 10.76 2.17 3.38
N VAL A 54 10.31 1.13 2.68
CA VAL A 54 11.01 -0.17 2.64
C VAL A 54 12.40 -0.03 2.00
N SER A 55 12.54 0.89 1.06
CA SER A 55 13.83 1.26 0.48
C SER A 55 13.81 2.70 -0.02
N GLN A 56 14.94 3.39 0.10
CA GLN A 56 15.16 4.72 -0.47
C GLN A 56 15.51 4.64 -1.97
N THR A 57 15.99 3.48 -2.42
CA THR A 57 16.41 3.24 -3.79
C THR A 57 15.67 2.05 -4.37
N ARG A 58 15.73 1.91 -5.70
CA ARG A 58 15.16 0.77 -6.41
C ARG A 58 15.76 0.72 -7.80
N THR A 59 15.74 -0.45 -8.39
CA THR A 59 16.03 -0.65 -9.81
C THR A 59 14.74 -0.91 -10.57
N VAL A 60 14.71 -0.55 -11.85
CA VAL A 60 13.57 -0.77 -12.74
C VAL A 60 14.08 -1.38 -14.03
N THR A 61 13.47 -2.48 -14.44
CA THR A 61 13.74 -3.15 -15.72
C THR A 61 12.43 -3.27 -16.47
N CYS A 62 12.36 -2.68 -17.67
CA CYS A 62 11.20 -2.81 -18.53
C CYS A 62 11.42 -3.94 -19.53
N ILE A 63 10.44 -4.84 -19.62
CA ILE A 63 10.42 -6.00 -20.49
C ILE A 63 9.23 -5.86 -21.42
N LYS A 64 9.48 -5.96 -22.73
CA LYS A 64 8.42 -6.00 -23.74
C LYS A 64 8.40 -7.38 -24.37
N ALA A 65 7.29 -8.08 -24.16
CA ALA A 65 7.00 -9.36 -24.80
C ALA A 65 5.93 -9.17 -25.91
N LEU A 66 5.49 -10.28 -26.50
CA LEU A 66 4.56 -10.25 -27.63
C LEU A 66 3.20 -9.63 -27.27
N SER A 67 2.64 -10.01 -26.11
CA SER A 67 1.28 -9.62 -25.68
C SER A 67 1.22 -8.90 -24.33
N VAL A 68 2.38 -8.51 -23.80
CA VAL A 68 2.50 -7.86 -22.49
C VAL A 68 3.74 -6.97 -22.40
N GLN A 69 3.60 -5.85 -21.70
CA GLN A 69 4.70 -5.00 -21.27
C GLN A 69 4.75 -5.00 -19.74
N THR A 70 5.91 -5.33 -19.17
CA THR A 70 6.10 -5.44 -17.72
C THR A 70 7.23 -4.54 -17.27
N ALA A 71 7.02 -3.80 -16.18
CA ALA A 71 8.08 -3.14 -15.43
C ALA A 71 8.35 -3.94 -14.14
N VAL A 72 9.54 -4.54 -14.05
CA VAL A 72 10.03 -5.21 -12.84
C VAL A 72 10.75 -4.17 -11.98
N ILE A 73 10.33 -4.03 -10.73
CA ILE A 73 10.84 -3.06 -9.77
C ILE A 73 11.38 -3.81 -8.56
N VAL A 74 12.68 -3.69 -8.30
CA VAL A 74 13.33 -4.31 -7.13
C VAL A 74 13.68 -3.20 -6.15
N PHE A 75 13.11 -3.26 -4.95
CA PHE A 75 13.34 -2.27 -3.88
C PHE A 75 14.55 -2.66 -3.03
N ASN A 76 14.65 -3.94 -2.68
CA ASN A 76 15.76 -4.56 -1.97
C ASN A 76 15.69 -6.09 -2.16
N ASP A 77 16.47 -6.84 -1.40
CA ASP A 77 16.59 -8.29 -1.45
C ASP A 77 15.34 -9.08 -1.02
N TRP A 78 14.37 -8.44 -0.34
CA TRP A 78 13.14 -9.08 0.15
C TRP A 78 11.85 -8.40 -0.35
N ALA A 79 11.94 -7.39 -1.20
CA ALA A 79 10.78 -6.66 -1.72
C ALA A 79 10.93 -6.32 -3.21
N SER A 80 10.00 -6.82 -4.02
CA SER A 80 9.87 -6.52 -5.44
C SER A 80 8.42 -6.34 -5.87
N GLN A 81 8.22 -5.72 -7.03
CA GLN A 81 6.93 -5.50 -7.65
C GLN A 81 7.05 -5.65 -9.16
N GLU A 82 6.02 -6.19 -9.78
CA GLU A 82 5.85 -6.23 -11.22
C GLU A 82 4.58 -5.45 -11.60
N ILE A 83 4.70 -4.59 -12.61
CA ILE A 83 3.58 -3.82 -13.14
C ILE A 83 3.43 -4.23 -14.61
N SER A 84 2.33 -4.90 -14.95
CA SER A 84 2.08 -5.49 -16.26
C SER A 84 0.87 -4.87 -16.95
N LEU A 85 1.04 -4.57 -18.23
CA LEU A 85 -0.03 -4.16 -19.13
C LEU A 85 -0.12 -5.16 -20.27
N TYR A 86 -1.19 -5.96 -20.26
CA TYR A 86 -1.51 -6.90 -21.32
C TYR A 86 -2.22 -6.20 -22.47
N ASP A 87 -2.08 -6.77 -23.67
CA ASP A 87 -2.83 -6.31 -24.82
C ASP A 87 -4.34 -6.38 -24.55
N GLU A 88 -5.06 -5.34 -24.98
CA GLU A 88 -6.52 -5.18 -24.83
C GLU A 88 -7.06 -5.11 -23.39
N ALA A 89 -6.21 -5.24 -22.37
CA ALA A 89 -6.61 -5.12 -20.96
C ALA A 89 -7.14 -3.71 -20.65
N GLN A 90 -8.15 -3.65 -19.78
CA GLN A 90 -8.72 -2.39 -19.29
C GLN A 90 -8.14 -1.95 -17.93
N ASN A 91 -7.26 -2.77 -17.38
CA ASN A 91 -6.59 -2.60 -16.10
C ASN A 91 -5.08 -2.79 -16.27
N VAL A 92 -4.34 -2.29 -15.28
CA VAL A 92 -2.92 -2.60 -15.09
C VAL A 92 -2.85 -3.64 -13.98
N GLU A 93 -2.11 -4.71 -14.20
CA GLU A 93 -1.85 -5.71 -13.18
C GLU A 93 -0.64 -5.28 -12.35
N VAL A 94 -0.76 -5.40 -11.04
CA VAL A 94 0.31 -5.06 -10.09
C VAL A 94 0.50 -6.24 -9.16
N GLU A 95 1.60 -6.96 -9.35
CA GLU A 95 2.00 -8.08 -8.50
C GLU A 95 3.12 -7.63 -7.56
N TRP A 96 3.17 -8.18 -6.36
CA TRP A 96 4.23 -7.90 -5.40
C TRP A 96 4.73 -9.15 -4.70
N THR A 97 6.03 -9.20 -4.47
CA THR A 97 6.68 -10.22 -3.64
C THR A 97 7.32 -9.53 -2.45
N ILE A 98 6.88 -9.91 -1.25
CA ILE A 98 7.39 -9.39 0.02
C ILE A 98 7.78 -10.59 0.89
N GLY A 99 9.08 -10.74 1.16
CA GLY A 99 9.58 -11.70 2.12
C GLY A 99 10.94 -12.32 1.75
N PRO A 100 11.62 -12.92 2.74
CA PRO A 100 11.28 -12.92 4.17
C PRO A 100 11.47 -11.52 4.79
N ILE A 101 10.50 -11.06 5.59
CA ILE A 101 10.59 -9.75 6.26
C ILE A 101 11.74 -9.82 7.28
N PRO A 102 12.72 -8.89 7.23
CA PRO A 102 13.86 -8.92 8.14
C PRO A 102 13.40 -8.57 9.56
N VAL A 103 13.67 -9.46 10.52
CA VAL A 103 13.30 -9.30 11.93
C VAL A 103 14.47 -9.49 12.90
N ASN A 104 15.68 -9.67 12.38
CA ASN A 104 16.89 -9.89 13.19
C ASN A 104 17.27 -8.68 14.06
N ASP A 105 16.68 -7.52 13.77
CA ASP A 105 16.76 -6.29 14.57
C ASP A 105 15.77 -6.28 15.75
N ASN A 106 14.96 -7.34 15.92
CA ASN A 106 13.86 -7.45 16.89
C ASN A 106 12.77 -6.40 16.70
N ILE A 107 12.62 -5.85 15.49
CA ILE A 107 11.57 -4.89 15.15
C ILE A 107 10.52 -5.57 14.30
N GLY A 108 9.30 -5.69 14.83
CA GLY A 108 8.12 -6.11 14.06
C GLY A 108 7.78 -5.07 12.99
N LYS A 109 7.59 -5.52 11.74
CA LYS A 109 7.32 -4.65 10.59
C LYS A 109 6.00 -5.01 9.93
N GLU A 110 5.14 -4.02 9.78
CA GLU A 110 3.82 -4.14 9.15
C GLU A 110 3.88 -3.44 7.79
N ILE A 111 4.04 -4.22 6.72
CA ILE A 111 4.31 -3.71 5.36
C ILE A 111 3.00 -3.24 4.71
N ILE A 112 3.05 -2.09 4.04
CA ILE A 112 1.95 -1.54 3.25
C ILE A 112 2.46 -1.21 1.84
N ILE A 113 1.54 -1.26 0.87
CA ILE A 113 1.70 -0.57 -0.42
C ILE A 113 0.91 0.73 -0.36
N ARG A 114 1.51 1.83 -0.82
CA ARG A 114 0.87 3.14 -0.80
C ARG A 114 0.89 3.77 -2.18
N TYR A 115 -0.24 4.38 -2.53
CA TYR A 115 -0.46 5.15 -3.75
C TYR A 115 -0.89 6.55 -3.34
N ASP A 116 -0.01 7.53 -3.55
CA ASP A 116 -0.30 8.93 -3.31
C ASP A 116 -0.63 9.59 -4.64
N THR A 117 -1.85 10.09 -4.78
CA THR A 117 -2.40 10.65 -6.01
C THR A 117 -2.84 12.10 -5.82
N ASP A 118 -3.15 12.79 -6.91
CA ASP A 118 -3.73 14.13 -6.93
C ASP A 118 -5.25 14.17 -6.72
N ILE A 119 -5.89 13.02 -6.53
CA ILE A 119 -7.34 12.89 -6.33
C ILE A 119 -7.77 13.60 -5.04
N GLN A 120 -8.67 14.56 -5.18
CA GLN A 120 -9.26 15.31 -4.07
C GLN A 120 -10.41 14.51 -3.41
N SER A 121 -10.08 13.45 -2.68
CA SER A 121 -11.07 12.52 -2.12
C SER A 121 -11.89 13.06 -0.94
N GLN A 122 -11.52 14.22 -0.39
CA GLN A 122 -12.17 14.83 0.79
C GLN A 122 -12.24 13.86 1.99
N ALA A 123 -11.17 13.09 2.21
CA ALA A 123 -11.06 12.08 3.26
C ALA A 123 -12.02 10.87 3.12
N LYS A 124 -12.72 10.77 1.99
CA LYS A 124 -13.60 9.64 1.67
C LYS A 124 -12.89 8.56 0.90
N TYR A 125 -13.27 7.31 1.16
CA TYR A 125 -12.79 6.13 0.44
C TYR A 125 -13.84 5.03 0.51
N TYR A 126 -13.66 3.97 -0.27
CA TYR A 126 -14.65 2.91 -0.41
C TYR A 126 -14.00 1.54 -0.20
N THR A 127 -14.68 0.68 0.53
CA THR A 127 -14.24 -0.70 0.80
C THR A 127 -15.43 -1.63 0.58
N ASP A 128 -15.19 -2.79 -0.02
CA ASP A 128 -16.21 -3.82 -0.11
C ASP A 128 -16.45 -4.51 1.25
N ALA A 129 -17.62 -5.12 1.40
CA ALA A 129 -17.95 -6.02 2.48
C ALA A 129 -17.93 -7.47 1.97
N ASN A 130 -16.81 -8.16 2.14
CA ASN A 130 -16.61 -9.56 1.75
C ASN A 130 -16.83 -9.80 0.23
N GLY A 131 -16.37 -8.89 -0.61
CA GLY A 131 -16.48 -8.94 -2.06
C GLY A 131 -17.88 -8.61 -2.60
N ARG A 132 -18.75 -7.98 -1.80
CA ARG A 132 -20.14 -7.67 -2.18
C ARG A 132 -20.42 -6.17 -2.21
N GLU A 133 -21.08 -5.66 -1.18
CA GLU A 133 -21.54 -4.27 -1.13
C GLU A 133 -20.36 -3.34 -0.91
N VAL A 134 -20.38 -2.19 -1.58
CA VAL A 134 -19.38 -1.15 -1.41
C VAL A 134 -19.86 -0.16 -0.37
N LEU A 135 -19.05 0.07 0.66
CA LEU A 135 -19.34 0.99 1.76
C LEU A 135 -18.46 2.24 1.67
N GLU A 136 -19.07 3.42 1.78
CA GLU A 136 -18.33 4.67 1.98
C GLU A 136 -17.73 4.71 3.40
N ARG A 137 -16.48 5.15 3.48
CA ARG A 137 -15.73 5.38 4.71
C ARG A 137 -15.20 6.82 4.71
N THR A 138 -15.17 7.44 5.88
CA THR A 138 -14.55 8.75 6.08
C THR A 138 -13.50 8.62 7.17
N ARG A 139 -12.30 9.15 6.93
CA ARG A 139 -11.19 9.14 7.92
C ARG A 139 -11.64 9.82 9.22
N ASP A 140 -11.30 9.22 10.36
CA ASP A 140 -11.62 9.72 11.72
C ASP A 140 -13.10 10.00 11.99
N TYR A 141 -14.01 9.29 11.30
CA TYR A 141 -15.45 9.46 11.45
C TYR A 141 -16.15 8.14 11.81
N ARG A 142 -17.27 8.24 12.54
CA ARG A 142 -18.18 7.12 12.83
C ARG A 142 -19.62 7.56 12.61
N PRO A 143 -20.43 6.78 11.86
CA PRO A 143 -21.81 7.17 11.53
C PRO A 143 -22.78 7.07 12.72
N THR A 144 -22.43 6.29 13.76
CA THR A 144 -23.35 5.93 14.85
C THR A 144 -22.94 6.48 16.21
N TRP A 145 -21.77 7.11 16.33
CA TRP A 145 -21.35 7.80 17.56
C TRP A 145 -20.30 8.87 17.27
N ASN A 146 -20.12 9.82 18.19
CA ASN A 146 -19.08 10.84 18.09
C ASN A 146 -17.72 10.21 18.42
N TYR A 147 -16.83 10.16 17.43
CA TYR A 147 -15.46 9.70 17.59
C TYR A 147 -14.56 10.86 18.07
N SER A 148 -13.72 10.59 19.06
CA SER A 148 -12.64 11.48 19.50
C SER A 148 -11.32 10.71 19.42
N SER A 149 -10.35 11.28 18.70
CA SER A 149 -8.98 10.80 18.58
C SER A 149 -8.14 11.14 19.82
#